data_AF-A0A1L8CYX3-F1
#
_entry.id   AF-A0A1L8CYX3-F1
#
_cell.length_a   1.000
_cell.length_b   1.000
_cell.length_c   1.000
_cell.angle_alpha   90.00
_cell.angle_beta   90.00
_cell.angle_gamma   90.00
#
_symmetry.space_group_name_H-M   'P 1'
#
loop_
_entity.id
_entity.type
_entity.pdbx_description
1 polymer ?
#
loop_
_entity_poly.entity_id
_entity_poly.type
_entity_poly.pdbx_seq_one_letter_code
_entity_poly.pdbx_strand_id
1 'polypeptide(L)'
;MNLDKLVEMLDQALKDEKEAELFYTEVLKATNDYLVREAFVEARHDEREHIVKISDLYRDLTGKSPVITGVLPGKVTNIKEAVQKAIKGEEAAIRDYLEIINYSTLEKVDRVIYEIRNDEIVHLEKFQALYNTL
;
A
#
# COMPACT_ATOMS: atom_id res chain seq x y z
N MET A 1 6.66 6.61 -23.19
CA MET A 1 6.61 6.87 -21.74
C MET A 1 7.52 8.04 -21.41
N ASN A 2 7.11 8.97 -20.55
CA ASN A 2 7.97 10.00 -19.96
C ASN A 2 8.50 9.43 -18.62
N LEU A 3 9.82 9.40 -18.46
CA LEU A 3 10.45 8.81 -17.27
C LEU A 3 10.16 9.62 -16.01
N ASP A 4 10.17 10.95 -16.08
CA ASP A 4 9.89 11.82 -14.93
C ASP A 4 8.48 11.57 -14.40
N LYS A 5 7.50 11.41 -15.31
CA LYS A 5 6.13 11.05 -14.92
C LYS A 5 6.05 9.67 -14.28
N LEU A 6 6.78 8.66 -14.78
CA LEU A 6 6.81 7.35 -14.12
C LEU A 6 7.40 7.47 -12.71
N VAL A 7 8.48 8.24 -12.55
CA VAL A 7 9.12 8.48 -11.25
C VAL A 7 8.16 9.19 -10.28
N GLU A 8 7.39 10.17 -10.75
CA GLU A 8 6.33 10.82 -9.95
C GLU A 8 5.27 9.82 -9.48
N MET A 9 4.85 8.88 -10.34
CA MET A 9 3.88 7.84 -9.96
C MET A 9 4.47 6.89 -8.90
N LEU A 10 5.75 6.53 -9.01
CA LEU A 10 6.42 5.71 -7.99
C LEU A 10 6.62 6.46 -6.67
N ASP A 11 6.89 7.78 -6.71
CA ASP A 11 7.00 8.61 -5.51
C ASP A 11 5.66 8.72 -4.78
N GLN A 12 4.56 8.88 -5.54
CA GLN A 12 3.22 8.86 -4.99
C GLN A 12 2.88 7.50 -4.38
N ALA A 13 3.19 6.39 -5.06
CA ALA A 13 3.00 5.05 -4.50
C ALA A 13 3.78 4.86 -3.18
N LEU A 14 5.05 5.28 -3.11
CA LEU A 14 5.84 5.22 -1.88
C LEU A 14 5.20 5.97 -0.71
N LYS A 15 4.59 7.11 -1.00
CA LYS A 15 3.86 7.89 0.01
C LYS A 15 2.62 7.16 0.48
N ASP A 16 1.83 6.61 -0.45
CA ASP A 16 0.58 5.91 -0.14
C ASP A 16 0.85 4.64 0.69
N GLU A 17 1.85 3.85 0.31
CA GLU A 17 2.35 2.71 1.07
C GLU A 17 2.79 3.10 2.49
N LYS A 18 3.49 4.23 2.61
CA LYS A 18 3.92 4.72 3.92
C LYS A 18 2.74 5.14 4.78
N GLU A 19 1.73 5.77 4.20
CA GLU A 19 0.51 6.17 4.91
C GLU A 19 -0.32 4.95 5.32
N ALA A 20 -0.40 3.92 4.49
CA ALA A 20 -1.02 2.64 4.82
C ALA A 20 -0.31 1.95 6.00
N GLU A 21 1.02 1.85 5.96
CA GLU A 21 1.83 1.26 7.06
C GLU A 21 1.60 1.95 8.41
N LEU A 22 1.55 3.29 8.39
CA LEU A 22 1.29 4.11 9.57
C LEU A 22 -0.16 3.93 10.06
N PHE A 23 -1.12 3.88 9.14
CA PHE A 23 -2.52 3.67 9.46
C PHE A 23 -2.78 2.29 10.07
N TYR A 24 -2.23 1.24 9.49
CA TYR A 24 -2.35 -0.12 10.01
C TYR A 24 -1.68 -0.26 11.37
N THR A 25 -0.57 0.46 11.60
CA THR A 25 0.04 0.56 12.94
C THR A 25 -0.92 1.17 13.97
N GLU A 26 -1.70 2.19 13.61
CA GLU A 26 -2.69 2.79 14.53
C GLU A 26 -3.89 1.86 14.78
N VAL A 27 -4.36 1.13 13.77
CA VAL A 27 -5.41 0.11 13.95
C VAL A 27 -4.96 -0.95 14.96
N LEU A 28 -3.73 -1.46 14.81
CA LEU A 28 -3.15 -2.47 15.69
C LEU A 28 -2.95 -2.00 17.14
N LYS A 29 -2.91 -0.68 17.39
CA LYS A 29 -2.90 -0.12 18.76
C LYS A 29 -4.30 0.02 19.34
N ALA A 30 -5.31 0.15 18.50
CA ALA A 30 -6.68 0.44 18.91
C ALA A 30 -7.50 -0.80 19.30
N THR A 31 -7.04 -2.02 18.96
CA THR A 31 -7.78 -3.25 19.23
C THR A 31 -6.90 -4.43 19.64
N ASN A 32 -7.50 -5.31 20.45
CA ASN A 32 -6.97 -6.63 20.82
C ASN A 32 -7.74 -7.78 20.12
N ASP A 33 -8.68 -7.47 19.24
CA ASP A 33 -9.41 -8.47 18.46
C ASP A 33 -8.44 -9.30 17.60
N TYR A 34 -8.50 -10.62 17.73
CA TYR A 34 -7.55 -11.51 17.06
C TYR A 34 -7.65 -11.42 15.54
N LEU A 35 -8.85 -11.47 14.96
CA LEU A 35 -9.06 -11.48 13.51
C LEU A 35 -8.65 -10.16 12.88
N VAL A 36 -8.97 -9.04 13.54
CA VAL A 36 -8.53 -7.72 13.08
C VAL A 36 -7.00 -7.63 13.13
N ARG A 37 -6.38 -8.10 14.22
CA ARG A 37 -4.92 -8.01 14.36
C ARG A 37 -4.19 -8.89 13.36
N GLU A 38 -4.68 -10.10 13.11
CA GLU A 38 -4.10 -11.02 12.12
C GLU A 38 -4.06 -10.35 10.75
N ALA A 39 -5.21 -9.88 10.25
CA ALA A 39 -5.30 -9.23 8.94
C ALA A 39 -4.39 -7.99 8.80
N PHE A 40 -4.37 -7.11 9.81
CA PHE A 40 -3.59 -5.87 9.76
C PHE A 40 -2.09 -6.05 10.05
N VAL A 41 -1.68 -7.13 10.74
CA VAL A 41 -0.25 -7.43 10.93
C VAL A 41 0.36 -7.88 9.61
N GLU A 42 -0.32 -8.76 8.88
CA GLU A 42 0.12 -9.25 7.58
C GLU A 42 0.18 -8.10 6.58
N ALA A 43 -0.92 -7.38 6.35
CA ALA A 43 -0.95 -6.28 5.39
C ALA A 43 0.14 -5.23 5.68
N ARG A 44 0.30 -4.82 6.94
CA ARG A 44 1.35 -3.86 7.32
C ARG A 44 2.77 -4.39 7.07
N HIS A 45 3.00 -5.69 7.20
CA HIS A 45 4.29 -6.27 6.86
C HIS A 45 4.57 -6.11 5.36
N ASP A 46 3.57 -6.43 4.56
CA ASP A 46 3.64 -6.38 3.09
C ASP A 46 3.84 -4.93 2.62
N GLU A 47 3.17 -3.92 3.19
CA GLU A 47 3.42 -2.50 2.85
C GLU A 47 4.88 -2.08 3.05
N ARG A 48 5.54 -2.64 4.07
CA ARG A 48 6.96 -2.34 4.30
C ARG A 48 7.84 -2.97 3.23
N GLU A 49 7.48 -4.15 2.75
CA GLU A 49 8.15 -4.80 1.63
C GLU A 49 7.86 -4.06 0.31
N HIS A 50 6.64 -3.58 0.10
CA HIS A 50 6.25 -2.75 -1.04
C HIS A 50 7.11 -1.48 -1.11
N ILE A 51 7.27 -0.76 0.01
CA ILE A 51 8.15 0.41 0.10
C ILE A 51 9.58 0.07 -0.34
N VAL A 52 10.12 -1.07 0.08
CA VAL A 52 11.46 -1.51 -0.32
C VAL A 52 11.53 -1.80 -1.82
N LYS A 53 10.58 -2.58 -2.35
CA LYS A 53 10.51 -2.93 -3.78
C LYS A 53 10.39 -1.69 -4.66
N ILE A 54 9.51 -0.74 -4.31
CA ILE A 54 9.30 0.50 -5.07
C ILE A 54 10.51 1.43 -4.93
N SER A 55 11.16 1.47 -3.76
CA SER A 55 12.39 2.26 -3.56
C SER A 55 13.55 1.77 -4.43
N ASP A 56 13.62 0.46 -4.65
CA ASP A 56 14.61 -0.14 -5.54
C ASP A 56 14.33 0.23 -7.00
N LEU A 57 13.08 0.19 -7.45
CA LEU A 57 12.69 0.70 -8.77
C LEU A 57 13.04 2.18 -8.93
N TYR A 58 12.68 3.01 -7.95
CA TYR A 58 12.98 4.44 -7.97
C TYR A 58 14.49 4.70 -8.11
N ARG A 59 15.31 3.97 -7.35
CA ARG A 59 16.77 4.10 -7.39
C ARG A 59 17.35 3.64 -8.72
N ASP A 60 16.83 2.57 -9.30
CA ASP A 60 17.27 2.08 -10.60
C ASP A 60 16.96 3.08 -11.72
N LEU A 61 15.82 3.78 -11.64
CA LEU A 61 15.41 4.76 -12.64
C LEU A 61 16.11 6.13 -12.49
N THR A 62 16.40 6.54 -11.26
CA THR A 62 16.87 7.92 -10.98
C THR A 62 18.33 8.01 -10.52
N GLY A 63 18.91 6.90 -10.07
CA GLY A 63 20.20 6.85 -9.38
C GLY A 63 20.19 7.45 -7.96
N LYS A 64 19.01 7.81 -7.42
CA LYS A 64 18.85 8.46 -6.11
C LYS A 64 18.02 7.60 -5.16
N SER A 65 18.15 7.83 -3.86
CA SER A 65 17.22 7.27 -2.88
C SER A 65 15.96 8.13 -2.81
N PRO A 66 14.75 7.55 -2.80
CA PRO A 66 13.53 8.32 -2.65
C PRO A 66 13.43 8.90 -1.23
N VAL A 67 12.65 9.97 -1.10
CA VAL A 67 12.32 10.54 0.21
C VAL A 67 10.97 9.98 0.64
N ILE A 68 11.00 8.95 1.49
CA ILE A 68 9.76 8.30 1.96
C ILE A 68 9.11 9.20 3.01
N THR A 69 7.96 9.78 2.68
CA THR A 69 7.16 10.61 3.58
C THR A 69 5.76 10.05 3.72
N GLY A 70 5.11 10.29 4.86
CA GLY A 70 3.72 9.91 5.08
C GLY A 70 3.12 10.72 6.21
N VAL A 71 1.83 11.00 6.13
CA VAL A 71 1.09 11.71 7.17
C VAL A 71 0.68 10.74 8.28
N LEU A 72 0.96 11.10 9.53
CA LEU A 72 0.47 10.32 10.66
C LEU A 72 -1.07 10.33 10.69
N PRO A 73 -1.71 9.17 10.75
CA PRO A 73 -3.16 9.12 10.83
C PRO A 73 -3.63 9.60 12.21
N GLY A 74 -4.87 10.11 12.25
CA GLY A 74 -5.56 10.35 13.51
C GLY A 74 -5.78 9.04 14.28
N LYS A 75 -5.99 9.15 15.60
CA LYS A 75 -6.24 7.99 16.46
C LYS A 75 -7.48 7.23 15.99
N VAL A 76 -7.34 5.92 15.82
CA VAL A 76 -8.47 5.03 15.48
C VAL A 76 -9.36 4.83 16.71
N THR A 77 -10.64 5.14 16.57
CA THR A 77 -11.66 4.99 17.63
C THR A 77 -12.78 4.02 17.27
N ASN A 78 -13.00 3.75 15.99
CA ASN A 78 -13.99 2.81 15.47
C ASN A 78 -13.32 1.82 14.51
N ILE A 79 -13.30 0.55 14.88
CA ILE A 79 -12.64 -0.51 14.09
C ILE A 79 -13.38 -0.77 12.78
N LYS A 80 -14.71 -0.75 12.78
CA LYS A 80 -15.49 -0.98 11.56
C LYS A 80 -15.24 0.10 10.51
N GLU A 81 -15.20 1.37 10.94
CA GLU A 81 -14.81 2.48 10.07
C GLU A 81 -13.35 2.37 9.60
N ALA A 82 -12.45 1.90 10.45
CA ALA A 82 -11.05 1.70 10.08
C ALA A 82 -10.88 0.60 9.02
N VAL A 83 -11.59 -0.52 9.15
CA VAL A 83 -11.61 -1.58 8.12
C VAL A 83 -12.22 -1.05 6.82
N GLN A 84 -13.31 -0.29 6.90
CA GLN A 84 -13.89 0.35 5.71
C GLN A 84 -12.91 1.30 5.02
N LYS A 85 -12.09 2.02 5.80
CA LYS A 85 -11.05 2.90 5.26
C LYS A 85 -9.93 2.09 4.61
N ALA A 86 -9.49 0.99 5.22
CA ALA A 86 -8.49 0.09 4.65
C ALA A 86 -8.96 -0.46 3.28
N ILE A 87 -10.20 -0.97 3.20
CA ILE A 87 -10.82 -1.43 1.94
C ILE A 87 -10.72 -0.39 0.83
N LYS A 88 -11.06 0.88 1.13
CA LYS A 88 -10.98 1.97 0.14
C LYS A 88 -9.55 2.31 -0.25
N GLY A 89 -8.60 2.16 0.68
CA GLY A 89 -7.17 2.30 0.42
C GLY A 89 -6.69 1.24 -0.57
N GLU A 90 -6.99 -0.03 -0.30
CA GLU A 90 -6.63 -1.15 -1.18
C GLU A 90 -7.25 -1.00 -2.58
N GLU A 91 -8.52 -0.61 -2.67
CA GLU A 91 -9.16 -0.33 -3.96
C GLU A 91 -8.49 0.81 -4.74
N ALA A 92 -7.93 1.81 -4.04
CA ALA A 92 -7.15 2.88 -4.68
C ALA A 92 -5.80 2.35 -5.16
N ALA A 93 -5.03 1.69 -4.28
CA ALA A 93 -3.73 1.11 -4.61
C ALA A 93 -3.81 0.16 -5.82
N ILE A 94 -4.80 -0.74 -5.86
CA ILE A 94 -5.02 -1.67 -6.98
C ILE A 94 -5.22 -0.94 -8.32
N ARG A 95 -5.91 0.20 -8.31
CA ARG A 95 -6.14 1.03 -9.50
C ARG A 95 -4.87 1.78 -9.88
N ASP A 96 -4.21 2.41 -8.92
CA ASP A 96 -3.01 3.22 -9.14
C ASP A 96 -1.86 2.35 -9.67
N TYR A 97 -1.69 1.12 -9.15
CA TYR A 97 -0.72 0.17 -9.68
C TYR A 97 -1.06 -0.31 -11.10
N LEU A 98 -2.33 -0.48 -11.43
CA LEU A 98 -2.73 -0.76 -12.80
C LEU A 98 -2.41 0.40 -13.74
N GLU A 99 -2.56 1.65 -13.28
CA GLU A 99 -2.15 2.82 -14.06
C GLU A 99 -0.64 2.86 -14.28
N ILE A 100 0.17 2.53 -13.27
CA ILE A 100 1.63 2.43 -13.42
C ILE A 100 2.01 1.37 -14.46
N ILE A 101 1.42 0.17 -14.39
CA ILE A 101 1.68 -0.93 -15.34
C ILE A 101 1.29 -0.51 -16.76
N ASN A 102 0.14 0.13 -16.94
CA ASN A 102 -0.31 0.57 -18.27
C ASN A 102 0.52 1.74 -18.83
N TYR A 103 1.12 2.55 -17.95
CA TYR A 103 1.95 3.69 -18.34
C TYR A 103 3.39 3.28 -18.65
N SER A 104 3.91 2.31 -17.91
CA SER A 104 5.27 1.81 -18.01
C SER A 104 5.51 1.08 -19.33
N THR A 105 6.75 1.14 -19.80
CA THR A 105 7.24 0.31 -20.92
C THR A 105 8.46 -0.52 -20.49
N LEU A 106 8.65 -0.70 -19.18
CA LEU A 106 9.82 -1.35 -18.58
C LEU A 106 9.39 -2.63 -17.89
N GLU A 107 9.81 -3.77 -18.43
CA GLU A 107 9.44 -5.12 -17.93
C GLU A 107 9.67 -5.30 -16.43
N LYS A 108 10.79 -4.77 -15.90
CA LYS A 108 11.10 -4.86 -14.47
C LYS A 108 10.08 -4.09 -13.61
N VAL A 109 9.65 -2.91 -14.06
CA VAL A 109 8.65 -2.11 -13.34
C VAL A 109 7.32 -2.84 -13.39
N ASP A 110 6.88 -3.28 -14.57
CA ASP A 110 5.60 -3.95 -14.76
C ASP A 110 5.50 -5.20 -13.89
N ARG A 111 6.57 -6.01 -13.86
CA ARG A 111 6.62 -7.22 -13.04
C ARG A 111 6.50 -6.91 -11.55
N VAL A 112 7.33 -6.01 -11.01
CA VAL A 112 7.34 -5.72 -9.57
C VAL A 112 6.03 -5.07 -9.12
N ILE A 113 5.51 -4.13 -9.90
CA ILE A 113 4.24 -3.48 -9.59
C ILE A 113 3.06 -4.45 -9.72
N TYR A 114 3.11 -5.40 -10.65
CA TYR A 114 2.10 -6.46 -10.74
C TYR A 114 2.12 -7.39 -9.53
N GLU A 115 3.30 -7.74 -9.01
CA GLU A 115 3.45 -8.53 -7.78
C GLU A 115 2.77 -7.78 -6.60
N ILE A 116 3.14 -6.51 -6.36
CA ILE A 116 2.54 -5.67 -5.30
C ILE A 116 1.02 -5.57 -5.46
N ARG A 117 0.54 -5.31 -6.68
CA ARG A 117 -0.90 -5.21 -6.95
C ARG A 117 -1.67 -6.49 -6.59
N ASN A 118 -1.06 -7.67 -6.72
CA ASN A 118 -1.72 -8.91 -6.32
C ASN A 118 -1.78 -9.06 -4.79
N ASP A 119 -0.75 -8.58 -4.09
CA ASP A 119 -0.76 -8.51 -2.62
C ASP A 119 -1.93 -7.61 -2.15
N GLU A 120 -2.15 -6.45 -2.78
CA GLU A 120 -3.30 -5.57 -2.44
C GLU A 120 -4.67 -6.20 -2.72
N ILE A 121 -4.80 -7.03 -3.76
CA ILE A 121 -6.04 -7.77 -4.02
C ILE A 121 -6.32 -8.74 -2.86
N VAL A 122 -5.28 -9.40 -2.34
CA VAL A 122 -5.41 -10.29 -1.18
C VAL A 122 -5.76 -9.50 0.08
N HIS A 123 -5.14 -8.32 0.30
CA HIS A 123 -5.50 -7.42 1.40
C HIS A 123 -6.96 -7.00 1.33
N LEU A 124 -7.42 -6.57 0.15
CA LEU A 124 -8.81 -6.17 -0.09
C LEU A 124 -9.79 -7.29 0.26
N GLU A 125 -9.55 -8.51 -0.24
CA GLU A 125 -10.41 -9.67 0.05
C GLU A 125 -10.45 -9.97 1.55
N LYS A 126 -9.30 -9.95 2.24
CA LYS A 126 -9.20 -10.14 3.69
C LYS A 126 -9.99 -9.08 4.46
N PHE A 127 -9.84 -7.81 4.10
CA PHE A 127 -10.54 -6.72 4.79
C PHE A 127 -12.04 -6.73 4.51
N GLN A 128 -12.48 -7.08 3.29
CA GLN A 128 -13.91 -7.27 2.99
C GLN A 128 -14.50 -8.42 3.79
N ALA A 129 -13.80 -9.55 3.91
CA ALA A 129 -14.22 -10.67 4.74
C ALA A 129 -14.33 -10.24 6.21
N LEU A 130 -13.30 -9.57 6.74
CA LEU A 130 -13.27 -9.04 8.10
C LEU A 130 -14.40 -8.04 8.37
N TYR A 131 -14.70 -7.15 7.43
CA TYR A 131 -15.76 -6.14 7.60
C TYR A 131 -17.13 -6.77 7.86
N ASN A 132 -17.39 -7.93 7.24
CA ASN A 132 -18.65 -8.67 7.42
C ASN A 132 -18.74 -9.39 8.77
N THR A 133 -17.64 -9.49 9.53
CA THR A 133 -17.63 -10.08 10.88
C THR A 133 -17.74 -9.05 12.00
N LEU A 134 -17.68 -7.74 11.68
CA LEU A 134 -17.69 -6.62 12.64
C LEU A 134 -19.07 -6.02 12.90
#